data_AF-A0A246GEQ3-F1
#
_entry.id   AF-A0A246GEQ3-F1
#
_cell.length_a   1.000
_cell.length_b   1.000
_cell.length_c   1.000
_cell.angle_alpha   90.00
_cell.angle_beta   90.00
_cell.angle_gamma   90.00
#
_symmetry.space_group_name_H-M   'P 1'
#
loop_
_entity.id
_entity.type
_entity.pdbx_description
1 polymer ?
#
loop_
_entity_poly.entity_id
_entity_poly.type
_entity_poly.pdbx_seq_one_letter_code
_entity_poly.pdbx_strand_id
1 'polypeptide(L)'
;SRNNEIENLSISKKFKFKFQVSTINNDEDDEKQKINITIKNIETNKNQEIDFIPGLLYTKKNNLNSSSHSYFSPKQELIKTLEGIEQYHDFILLDFNFDGLEDFAIINYEGSNGGPQYAYYKQNSKGQFELDLQLTDDIRLFPIEINNKEKNLKFGHPSGCCKINTFVIKIQSNGKWKETYSKLDDIK
;
A
#
# COMPACT_ATOMS: atom_id res chain seq x y z
N SER A 1 -13.32 -11.68 -23.11
CA SER A 1 -12.76 -11.54 -21.76
C SER A 1 -11.59 -12.50 -21.62
N ARG A 2 -10.35 -12.00 -21.49
CA ARG A 2 -9.18 -12.85 -21.19
C ARG A 2 -9.05 -12.92 -19.67
N ASN A 3 -9.45 -14.03 -19.08
CA ASN A 3 -9.20 -14.34 -17.67
C ASN A 3 -7.77 -14.87 -17.56
N ASN A 4 -6.85 -14.10 -16.97
CA ASN A 4 -5.51 -14.58 -16.68
C ASN A 4 -5.30 -14.66 -15.16
N GLU A 5 -4.92 -15.88 -14.76
CA GLU A 5 -4.25 -16.36 -13.55
C GLU A 5 -4.82 -16.10 -12.15
N ILE A 6 -4.84 -17.20 -11.39
CA ILE A 6 -5.22 -17.31 -9.99
C ILE A 6 -3.91 -17.54 -9.24
N GLU A 7 -3.43 -16.55 -8.49
CA GLU A 7 -2.15 -16.69 -7.81
C GLU A 7 -2.29 -16.52 -6.29
N ASN A 8 -1.63 -17.40 -5.51
CA ASN A 8 -1.71 -17.42 -4.04
C ASN A 8 -0.41 -16.88 -3.43
N LEU A 9 -0.53 -15.79 -2.67
CA LEU A 9 0.59 -15.20 -1.92
C LEU A 9 0.62 -15.74 -0.48
N SER A 10 1.72 -16.41 -0.11
CA SER A 10 1.95 -16.95 1.24
C SER A 10 2.84 -16.02 2.09
N ILE A 11 2.53 -14.73 2.07
CA ILE A 11 3.29 -13.68 2.77
C ILE A 11 2.68 -13.29 4.13
N SER A 12 1.46 -13.76 4.42
CA SER A 12 0.80 -13.69 5.72
C SER A 12 0.70 -15.09 6.34
N LYS A 13 0.73 -15.16 7.68
CA LYS A 13 0.45 -16.40 8.42
C LYS A 13 -1.04 -16.65 8.64
N LYS A 14 -1.86 -15.59 8.60
CA LYS A 14 -3.28 -15.60 8.93
C LYS A 14 -4.19 -15.52 7.71
N PHE A 15 -3.70 -14.93 6.62
CA PHE A 15 -4.48 -14.65 5.42
C PHE A 15 -3.81 -15.21 4.17
N LYS A 16 -4.62 -15.68 3.23
CA LYS A 16 -4.21 -15.95 1.85
C LYS A 16 -4.79 -14.86 0.97
N PHE A 17 -3.92 -14.20 0.22
CA PHE A 17 -4.30 -13.19 -0.76
C PHE A 17 -4.23 -13.79 -2.15
N LYS A 18 -5.26 -13.54 -2.93
CA LYS A 18 -5.34 -13.90 -4.35
C LYS A 18 -5.78 -12.68 -5.14
N PHE A 19 -5.10 -12.43 -6.25
CA PHE A 19 -5.32 -11.30 -7.12
C PHE A 19 -5.79 -11.79 -8.48
N GLN A 20 -6.75 -11.10 -9.07
CA GLN A 20 -7.16 -11.28 -10.45
C GLN A 20 -7.25 -9.92 -11.11
N VAL A 21 -6.43 -9.71 -12.14
CA VAL A 21 -6.41 -8.46 -12.91
C VAL A 21 -7.25 -8.63 -14.17
N SER A 22 -8.10 -7.64 -14.45
CA SER A 22 -8.94 -7.60 -15.64
C SER A 22 -8.96 -6.19 -16.23
N THR A 23 -9.15 -6.09 -17.54
CA THR A 23 -9.35 -4.79 -18.21
C THR A 23 -10.83 -4.48 -18.27
N ILE A 24 -11.21 -3.28 -17.88
CA ILE A 24 -12.53 -2.68 -18.11
C ILE A 24 -12.37 -1.73 -19.29
N ASN A 25 -13.11 -1.99 -20.36
CA ASN A 25 -13.22 -1.06 -21.48
C ASN A 25 -14.26 0.01 -21.14
N ASN A 26 -13.89 1.28 -21.27
CA ASN A 26 -14.84 2.37 -21.30
C ASN A 26 -14.98 2.87 -22.75
N ASP A 27 -16.12 3.49 -23.07
CA ASP A 27 -16.45 4.00 -24.41
C ASP A 27 -15.49 5.11 -24.92
N GLU A 28 -14.56 5.58 -24.08
CA GLU A 28 -13.66 6.72 -24.31
C GLU A 28 -12.19 6.33 -24.62
N ASP A 29 -11.94 5.11 -25.14
CA ASP A 29 -10.60 4.59 -25.51
C ASP A 29 -9.55 4.46 -24.37
N ASP A 30 -9.92 4.76 -23.12
CA ASP A 30 -9.08 4.53 -21.94
C ASP A 30 -9.30 3.13 -21.35
N GLU A 31 -8.36 2.20 -21.60
CA GLU A 31 -8.32 0.88 -20.93
C GLU A 31 -8.05 1.06 -19.42
N LYS A 32 -9.04 0.80 -18.57
CA LYS A 32 -8.85 0.77 -17.10
C LYS A 32 -8.57 -0.64 -16.62
N GLN A 33 -7.74 -0.77 -15.60
CA GLN A 33 -7.55 -2.05 -14.93
C GLN A 33 -8.48 -2.16 -13.72
N LYS A 34 -8.92 -3.38 -13.42
CA LYS A 34 -9.60 -3.76 -12.19
C LYS A 34 -8.87 -4.93 -11.57
N ILE A 35 -8.53 -4.79 -10.30
CA ILE A 35 -7.91 -5.81 -9.48
C ILE A 35 -8.99 -6.33 -8.54
N ASN A 36 -9.42 -7.57 -8.72
CA ASN A 36 -10.20 -8.27 -7.72
C ASN A 36 -9.25 -8.93 -6.72
N ILE A 37 -9.37 -8.57 -5.45
CA ILE A 37 -8.58 -9.10 -4.35
C ILE A 37 -9.47 -10.02 -3.53
N THR A 38 -9.17 -11.31 -3.56
CA THR A 38 -9.78 -12.30 -2.65
C THR A 38 -8.86 -12.51 -1.46
N ILE A 39 -9.39 -12.28 -0.27
CA ILE A 39 -8.69 -12.44 1.00
C ILE A 39 -9.37 -13.55 1.78
N LYS A 40 -8.64 -14.62 2.10
CA LYS A 40 -9.13 -15.74 2.89
C LYS A 40 -8.45 -15.78 4.25
N ASN A 41 -9.21 -15.65 5.32
CA ASN A 41 -8.72 -15.91 6.67
C ASN A 41 -8.58 -17.43 6.86
N ILE A 42 -7.36 -17.89 7.17
CA ILE A 42 -7.02 -19.33 7.24
C ILE A 42 -7.69 -19.99 8.46
N GLU A 43 -7.78 -19.28 9.58
CA GLU A 43 -8.31 -19.79 10.84
C GLU A 43 -9.84 -19.92 10.81
N THR A 44 -10.52 -18.91 10.30
CA THR A 44 -11.99 -18.84 10.29
C THR A 44 -12.62 -19.33 8.99
N ASN A 45 -11.80 -19.57 7.96
CA ASN A 45 -12.22 -19.93 6.61
C ASN A 45 -13.17 -18.91 5.95
N LYS A 46 -13.25 -17.69 6.49
CA LYS A 46 -14.04 -16.59 5.92
C LYS A 46 -13.29 -15.93 4.77
N ASN A 47 -14.06 -15.54 3.75
CA ASN A 47 -13.55 -14.81 2.59
C ASN A 47 -14.03 -13.36 2.62
N GLN A 48 -13.20 -12.47 2.10
CA GLN A 48 -13.54 -11.11 1.72
C GLN A 48 -13.11 -10.89 0.27
N GLU A 49 -13.95 -10.19 -0.49
CA GLU A 49 -13.64 -9.77 -1.84
C GLU A 49 -13.60 -8.25 -1.89
N ILE A 50 -12.58 -7.71 -2.56
CA ILE A 50 -12.40 -6.27 -2.76
C ILE A 50 -12.21 -6.04 -4.26
N ASP A 51 -13.06 -5.22 -4.83
CA ASP A 51 -12.88 -4.70 -6.18
C ASP A 51 -12.15 -3.36 -6.12
N PHE A 52 -10.93 -3.34 -6.62
CA PHE A 52 -10.07 -2.17 -6.63
C PHE A 52 -9.78 -1.71 -8.06
N ILE A 53 -10.00 -0.44 -8.34
CA ILE A 53 -9.72 0.19 -9.62
C ILE A 53 -8.56 1.17 -9.38
N PRO A 54 -7.32 0.81 -9.75
CA PRO A 54 -6.19 1.72 -9.63
C PRO A 54 -6.35 2.94 -10.55
N GLY A 55 -5.76 4.06 -10.16
CA GLY A 55 -5.80 5.31 -10.93
C GLY A 55 -5.10 5.19 -12.29
N LEU A 56 -3.84 4.73 -12.32
CA LEU A 56 -3.10 4.48 -13.56
C LEU A 56 -1.91 3.54 -13.32
N LEU A 57 -1.92 2.39 -13.99
CA LEU A 57 -0.81 1.44 -14.02
C LEU A 57 -0.31 1.34 -15.46
N TYR A 58 0.95 1.74 -15.72
CA TYR A 58 1.54 1.72 -17.06
C TYR A 58 1.94 0.31 -17.47
N THR A 59 2.32 -0.52 -16.51
CA THR A 59 2.64 -1.92 -16.78
C THR A 59 1.35 -2.77 -16.82
N LYS A 60 1.21 -3.57 -17.89
CA LYS A 60 0.22 -4.67 -17.97
C LYS A 60 0.67 -5.80 -17.05
N LYS A 61 0.79 -5.53 -15.75
CA LYS A 61 1.27 -6.47 -14.74
C LYS A 61 0.21 -7.55 -14.53
N ASN A 62 0.33 -8.60 -15.34
CA ASN A 62 -0.34 -9.87 -15.05
C ASN A 62 0.19 -10.52 -13.75
N ASN A 63 1.30 -10.02 -13.17
CA ASN A 63 1.98 -10.60 -12.00
C ASN A 63 2.24 -9.57 -10.87
N LEU A 64 1.19 -9.20 -10.12
CA LEU A 64 1.31 -8.42 -8.87
C LEU A 64 2.19 -9.13 -7.82
N ASN A 65 2.38 -10.44 -7.94
CA ASN A 65 3.14 -11.26 -6.98
C ASN A 65 4.66 -11.12 -7.10
N SER A 66 5.18 -10.68 -8.26
CA SER A 66 6.62 -10.63 -8.50
C SER A 66 7.35 -9.58 -7.67
N SER A 67 6.60 -8.65 -7.08
CA SER A 67 7.10 -7.56 -6.25
C SER A 67 6.41 -7.51 -4.89
N SER A 68 5.77 -8.57 -4.39
CA SER A 68 5.10 -8.53 -3.08
C SER A 68 6.06 -8.66 -1.90
N HIS A 69 5.81 -7.92 -0.82
CA HIS A 69 6.65 -7.95 0.39
C HIS A 69 5.82 -7.99 1.68
N SER A 70 6.34 -8.63 2.72
CA SER A 70 5.69 -8.69 4.05
C SER A 70 6.66 -8.46 5.18
N TYR A 71 6.41 -7.39 5.93
CA TYR A 71 7.18 -6.99 7.10
C TYR A 71 6.73 -7.68 8.40
N PHE A 72 5.78 -8.62 8.33
CA PHE A 72 5.37 -9.48 9.46
C PHE A 72 6.25 -10.73 9.63
N SER A 73 7.25 -10.92 8.76
CA SER A 73 8.19 -12.03 8.86
C SER A 73 9.33 -11.69 9.85
N PRO A 74 9.56 -12.48 10.91
CA PRO A 74 10.51 -12.16 11.98
C PRO A 74 12.00 -12.24 11.58
N LYS A 75 12.32 -12.48 10.30
CA LYS A 75 13.70 -12.60 9.80
C LYS A 75 14.23 -11.36 9.10
N GLN A 76 13.43 -10.31 8.96
CA GLN A 76 13.81 -9.09 8.26
C GLN A 76 13.86 -7.96 9.29
N GLU A 77 15.02 -7.33 9.41
CA GLU A 77 15.15 -6.14 10.27
C GLU A 77 14.09 -5.14 9.82
N LEU A 78 13.25 -4.71 10.78
CA LEU A 78 12.42 -3.51 10.64
C LEU A 78 13.29 -2.43 10.00
N ILE A 79 12.86 -1.92 8.84
CA ILE A 79 13.58 -0.96 8.00
C ILE A 79 14.38 -0.02 8.89
N LYS A 80 15.71 -0.20 8.96
CA LYS A 80 16.61 0.83 9.48
C LYS A 80 16.68 1.85 8.35
N THR A 81 15.89 2.90 8.46
CA THR A 81 15.63 3.93 7.45
C THR A 81 16.85 4.82 7.20
N LEU A 82 17.92 4.22 6.68
CA LEU A 82 19.01 4.83 5.95
C LEU A 82 19.12 4.25 4.53
N GLU A 83 18.49 3.09 4.27
CA GLU A 83 18.31 2.51 2.94
C GLU A 83 16.88 2.82 2.48
N GLY A 84 16.71 3.95 1.78
CA GLY A 84 15.43 4.33 1.23
C GLY A 84 14.99 3.34 0.16
N ILE A 85 13.81 2.74 0.32
CA ILE A 85 12.93 2.15 -0.70
C ILE A 85 13.64 1.82 -2.03
N GLU A 86 14.60 0.88 -2.04
CA GLU A 86 15.33 0.57 -3.27
C GLU A 86 14.50 -0.28 -4.25
N GLN A 87 13.37 -0.84 -3.79
CA GLN A 87 12.44 -1.59 -4.62
C GLN A 87 11.00 -1.29 -4.19
N TYR A 88 10.30 -0.47 -4.98
CA TYR A 88 8.87 -0.32 -4.83
C TYR A 88 8.17 -1.66 -5.12
N HIS A 89 7.32 -2.06 -4.18
CA HIS A 89 6.58 -3.31 -4.22
C HIS A 89 5.14 -3.03 -4.64
N ASP A 90 4.53 -3.89 -5.47
CA ASP A 90 3.15 -3.67 -5.91
C ASP A 90 2.13 -4.02 -4.82
N PHE A 91 2.51 -4.91 -3.89
CA PHE A 91 1.70 -5.28 -2.73
C PHE A 91 2.57 -5.45 -1.49
N ILE A 92 2.17 -4.81 -0.39
CA ILE A 92 2.95 -4.73 0.85
C ILE A 92 2.05 -5.08 2.02
N LEU A 93 2.49 -6.00 2.89
CA LEU A 93 1.89 -6.25 4.20
C LEU A 93 2.73 -5.59 5.31
N LEU A 94 2.09 -4.74 6.11
CA LEU A 94 2.71 -4.03 7.23
C LEU A 94 1.63 -3.62 8.25
N ASP A 95 1.98 -3.44 9.52
CA ASP A 95 1.14 -2.75 10.51
C ASP A 95 1.29 -1.24 10.31
N PHE A 96 0.45 -0.61 9.48
CA PHE A 96 0.58 0.82 9.20
C PHE A 96 0.04 1.67 10.35
N ASN A 97 -0.97 1.17 11.08
CA ASN A 97 -1.69 1.93 12.09
C ASN A 97 -1.21 1.65 13.55
N PHE A 98 -0.24 0.77 13.74
CA PHE A 98 0.40 0.40 15.00
C PHE A 98 -0.53 -0.27 16.02
N ASP A 99 -1.51 -1.06 15.55
CA ASP A 99 -2.46 -1.81 16.37
C ASP A 99 -2.11 -3.30 16.53
N GLY A 100 -1.06 -3.78 15.84
CA GLY A 100 -0.59 -5.16 15.87
C GLY A 100 -1.35 -6.11 14.93
N LEU A 101 -2.25 -5.60 14.09
CA LEU A 101 -2.96 -6.33 13.05
C LEU A 101 -2.25 -6.16 11.70
N GLU A 102 -2.51 -7.09 10.78
CA GLU A 102 -1.94 -7.01 9.43
C GLU A 102 -2.74 -6.03 8.59
N ASP A 103 -2.13 -4.94 8.14
CA ASP A 103 -2.68 -4.07 7.09
C ASP A 103 -1.98 -4.37 5.75
N PHE A 104 -2.53 -3.86 4.64
CA PHE A 104 -1.83 -3.90 3.36
C PHE A 104 -1.88 -2.59 2.59
N ALA A 105 -0.86 -2.37 1.77
CA ALA A 105 -0.82 -1.35 0.73
C ALA A 105 -0.69 -2.02 -0.63
N ILE A 106 -1.44 -1.53 -1.62
CA ILE A 106 -1.37 -1.99 -3.01
C ILE A 106 -1.13 -0.79 -3.93
N ILE A 107 -0.33 -0.98 -4.97
CA ILE A 107 -0.03 0.07 -5.93
C ILE A 107 -1.32 0.59 -6.59
N ASN A 108 -1.50 1.91 -6.52
CA ASN A 108 -2.66 2.62 -7.06
C ASN A 108 -2.28 3.44 -8.31
N TYR A 109 -1.07 4.00 -8.29
CA TYR A 109 -0.53 4.79 -9.38
C TYR A 109 0.96 4.51 -9.47
N GLU A 110 1.47 4.10 -10.64
CA GLU A 110 2.90 3.78 -10.78
C GLU A 110 3.82 4.99 -10.63
N GLY A 111 3.27 6.20 -10.73
CA GLY A 111 4.06 7.40 -10.54
C GLY A 111 4.81 7.82 -11.80
N SER A 112 5.25 9.07 -11.79
CA SER A 112 6.33 9.55 -12.65
C SER A 112 7.49 9.94 -11.71
N ASN A 113 7.97 11.19 -11.78
CA ASN A 113 9.13 11.66 -10.99
C ASN A 113 8.92 11.68 -9.46
N GLY A 114 7.69 11.47 -8.97
CA GLY A 114 7.34 11.49 -7.53
C GLY A 114 7.30 10.12 -6.85
N GLY A 115 7.59 9.03 -7.57
CA GLY A 115 7.43 7.67 -7.10
C GLY A 115 5.97 7.17 -7.16
N PRO A 116 5.75 5.87 -6.88
CA PRO A 116 4.43 5.27 -6.91
C PRO A 116 3.56 5.74 -5.74
N GLN A 117 2.25 5.66 -5.96
CA GLN A 117 1.23 5.92 -4.96
C GLN A 117 0.48 4.63 -4.65
N TYR A 118 -0.05 4.56 -3.44
CA TYR A 118 -0.63 3.36 -2.86
C TYR A 118 -2.05 3.59 -2.37
N ALA A 119 -2.86 2.54 -2.46
CA ALA A 119 -4.11 2.40 -1.73
C ALA A 119 -3.84 1.55 -0.48
N TYR A 120 -4.36 2.00 0.65
CA TYR A 120 -4.09 1.42 1.97
C TYR A 120 -5.35 0.80 2.54
N TYR A 121 -5.25 -0.43 3.03
CA TYR A 121 -6.35 -1.17 3.62
C TYR A 121 -5.97 -1.62 5.02
N LYS A 122 -6.74 -1.14 6.01
CA LYS A 122 -6.52 -1.49 7.42
C LYS A 122 -7.36 -2.67 7.83
N GLN A 123 -6.77 -3.58 8.59
CA GLN A 123 -7.52 -4.66 9.19
C GLN A 123 -8.31 -4.17 10.40
N ASN A 124 -9.60 -4.51 10.45
CA ASN A 124 -10.44 -4.30 11.61
C ASN A 124 -10.38 -5.52 12.56
N SER A 125 -10.96 -5.37 13.76
CA SER A 125 -10.99 -6.43 14.77
C SER A 125 -11.77 -7.69 14.37
N LYS A 126 -12.56 -7.63 13.29
CA LYS A 126 -13.26 -8.79 12.70
C LYS A 126 -12.41 -9.52 11.64
N GLY A 127 -11.18 -9.05 11.40
CA GLY A 127 -10.28 -9.60 10.39
C GLY A 127 -10.65 -9.20 8.95
N GLN A 128 -11.45 -8.14 8.78
CA GLN A 128 -11.79 -7.59 7.46
C GLN A 128 -10.93 -6.38 7.16
N PHE A 129 -10.66 -6.13 5.89
CA PHE A 129 -9.79 -5.06 5.40
C PHE A 129 -10.63 -3.92 4.84
N GLU A 130 -10.44 -2.71 5.35
CA GLU A 130 -11.19 -1.51 4.98
C GLU A 130 -10.25 -0.45 4.44
N LEU A 131 -10.65 0.23 3.36
CA LEU A 131 -9.84 1.28 2.73
C LEU A 131 -9.63 2.45 3.70
N ASP A 132 -8.38 2.83 3.95
CA ASP A 132 -8.02 4.07 4.63
C ASP A 132 -7.99 5.20 3.61
N LEU A 133 -9.08 5.96 3.55
CA LEU A 133 -9.23 7.08 2.61
C LEU A 133 -8.19 8.17 2.83
N GLN A 134 -7.72 8.40 4.06
CA GLN A 134 -6.77 9.48 4.31
C GLN A 134 -5.37 9.10 3.81
N LEU A 135 -4.92 7.86 4.06
CA LEU A 135 -3.68 7.37 3.48
C LEU A 135 -3.76 7.23 1.97
N THR A 136 -4.92 6.81 1.44
CA THR A 136 -5.11 6.54 0.00
C THR A 136 -5.32 7.80 -0.83
N ASP A 137 -6.15 8.74 -0.39
CA ASP A 137 -6.59 9.88 -1.20
C ASP A 137 -5.87 11.17 -0.87
N ASP A 138 -5.45 11.37 0.39
CA ASP A 138 -4.77 12.60 0.81
C ASP A 138 -3.25 12.44 0.75
N ILE A 139 -2.73 11.35 1.33
CA ILE A 139 -1.28 11.15 1.49
C ILE A 139 -0.67 10.48 0.28
N ARG A 140 -1.25 9.36 -0.20
CA ARG A 140 -0.90 8.59 -1.42
C ARG A 140 0.49 7.95 -1.43
N LEU A 141 1.48 8.56 -0.81
CA LEU A 141 2.89 8.17 -0.85
C LEU A 141 3.16 6.97 0.04
N PHE A 142 4.22 6.22 -0.27
CA PHE A 142 4.78 5.25 0.68
C PHE A 142 5.68 5.96 1.71
N PRO A 143 5.63 5.58 3.00
CA PRO A 143 6.47 6.20 4.00
C PRO A 143 7.96 5.92 3.74
N ILE A 144 8.80 6.95 3.88
CA ILE A 144 10.26 6.81 3.87
C ILE A 144 10.79 6.32 5.22
N GLU A 145 9.97 6.43 6.27
CA GLU A 145 10.27 5.89 7.59
C GLU A 145 9.00 5.52 8.36
N ILE A 146 9.02 4.34 9.01
CA ILE A 146 7.96 3.82 9.88
C ILE A 146 8.53 3.66 11.28
N ASN A 147 8.08 4.49 12.22
CA ASN A 147 8.59 4.49 13.60
C ASN A 147 7.59 3.82 14.55
N ASN A 148 7.81 2.53 14.82
CA ASN A 148 6.95 1.74 15.72
C ASN A 148 6.97 2.22 17.18
N LYS A 149 8.10 2.78 17.64
CA LYS A 149 8.23 3.25 19.03
C LYS A 149 7.40 4.51 19.25
N GLU A 150 7.44 5.43 18.30
CA GLU A 150 6.72 6.70 18.37
C GLU A 150 5.37 6.69 17.65
N LYS A 151 5.00 5.55 17.06
CA LYS A 151 3.77 5.30 16.29
C LYS A 151 3.51 6.38 15.25
N ASN A 152 4.49 6.58 14.36
CA ASN A 152 4.40 7.59 13.32
C ASN A 152 4.96 7.11 11.98
N LEU A 153 4.46 7.74 10.93
CA LEU A 153 4.90 7.54 9.55
C LEU A 153 5.46 8.85 9.03
N LYS A 154 6.64 8.79 8.41
CA LYS A 154 7.31 9.92 7.79
C LYS A 154 7.34 9.73 6.29
N PHE A 155 7.06 10.80 5.57
CA PHE A 155 6.96 10.84 4.12
C PHE A 155 7.90 11.91 3.57
N GLY A 156 8.36 11.70 2.34
CA GLY A 156 9.13 12.67 1.57
C GLY A 156 8.52 12.79 0.17
N HIS A 157 8.36 14.02 -0.31
CA HIS A 157 7.87 14.28 -1.65
C HIS A 157 8.67 15.39 -2.33
N PRO A 158 9.18 15.18 -3.56
CA PRO A 158 9.78 16.25 -4.34
C PRO A 158 8.81 17.43 -4.49
N SER A 159 9.30 18.65 -4.26
CA SER A 159 8.56 19.89 -4.42
C SER A 159 9.31 20.78 -5.42
N GLY A 160 8.82 20.81 -6.65
CA GLY A 160 9.53 21.46 -7.76
C GLY A 160 10.82 20.73 -8.14
N CYS A 161 11.82 21.47 -8.62
CA CYS A 161 13.08 20.88 -9.12
C CYS A 161 14.04 20.44 -8.02
N CYS A 162 14.00 21.12 -6.88
CA CYS A 162 15.19 21.26 -6.05
C CYS A 162 14.86 21.26 -4.56
N LYS A 163 13.61 20.96 -4.19
CA LYS A 163 13.17 20.89 -2.79
C LYS A 163 12.50 19.57 -2.52
N ILE A 164 12.52 19.15 -1.27
CA ILE A 164 11.75 18.02 -0.76
C ILE A 164 10.91 18.49 0.41
N ASN A 165 9.61 18.19 0.36
CA ASN A 165 8.73 18.33 1.50
C ASN A 165 8.77 17.04 2.31
N THR A 166 9.18 17.11 3.57
CA THR A 166 9.17 16.00 4.52
C THR A 166 8.14 16.27 5.59
N PHE A 167 7.21 15.33 5.81
CA PHE A 167 6.17 15.47 6.83
C PHE A 167 5.97 14.17 7.61
N VAL A 168 5.45 14.30 8.83
CA VAL A 168 5.22 13.18 9.76
C VAL A 168 3.78 13.18 10.22
N ILE A 169 3.10 12.05 10.11
CA ILE A 169 1.73 11.85 10.59
C ILE A 169 1.70 10.87 11.77
N LYS A 170 0.71 11.07 12.65
CA LYS A 170 0.39 10.16 13.76
C LYS A 170 -1.10 9.84 13.76
N ILE A 171 -1.42 8.56 13.98
CA ILE A 171 -2.80 8.15 14.20
C ILE A 171 -3.28 8.69 15.56
N GLN A 172 -4.45 9.30 15.57
CA GLN A 172 -5.10 9.84 16.76
C GLN A 172 -6.01 8.78 17.39
N SER A 173 -6.45 9.01 18.63
CA SER A 173 -7.35 8.09 19.35
C SER A 173 -8.69 7.85 18.66
N ASN A 174 -9.11 8.76 17.77
CA ASN A 174 -10.31 8.63 16.94
C ASN A 174 -10.07 7.87 15.62
N GLY A 175 -8.88 7.29 15.43
CA GLY A 175 -8.50 6.53 14.24
C GLY A 175 -8.12 7.36 13.02
N LYS A 176 -8.11 8.70 13.12
CA LYS A 176 -7.71 9.60 12.03
C LYS A 176 -6.21 9.91 12.07
N TRP A 177 -5.59 10.10 10.93
CA TRP A 177 -4.22 10.59 10.82
C TRP A 177 -4.18 12.11 11.00
N LYS A 178 -3.14 12.58 11.68
CA LYS A 178 -2.87 14.00 11.85
C LYS A 178 -1.40 14.27 11.57
N GLU A 179 -1.14 15.25 10.73
CA GLU A 179 0.21 15.79 10.55
C GLU A 179 0.68 16.45 11.85
N THR A 180 1.89 16.09 12.27
CA THR A 180 2.53 16.59 13.49
C THR A 180 3.80 17.38 13.22
N TYR A 181 4.33 17.29 12.01
CA TYR A 181 5.53 17.97 11.57
C TYR A 181 5.53 18.05 10.05
N SER A 182 6.04 19.16 9.51
CA SER A 182 6.31 19.33 8.09
C SER A 182 7.49 20.29 7.92
N LYS A 183 8.35 20.02 6.93
CA LYS A 183 9.51 20.83 6.60
C LYS A 183 9.82 20.73 5.12
N LEU A 184 10.06 21.88 4.51
CA LEU A 184 10.56 22.00 3.14
C LEU A 184 12.06 22.27 3.18
N ASP A 185 12.84 21.38 2.57
CA ASP A 185 14.30 21.46 2.51
C ASP A 185 14.78 21.50 1.06
N ASP A 186 15.90 22.20 0.80
CA ASP A 186 16.58 22.11 -0.50
C ASP A 186 17.26 20.73 -0.62
N ILE A 187 17.13 20.11 -1.78
CA ILE A 187 17.83 18.87 -2.12
C ILE A 187 19.32 19.23 -2.28
N LYS A 188 20.15 18.71 -1.39
CA LYS A 188 21.61 18.91 -1.40
C LYS A 188 22.31 17.97 -2.37
#